data_AF-A0A7H8R6I7-F1
#
_entry.id   AF-A0A7H8R6I7-F1
#
_cell.length_a   1.000
_cell.length_b   1.000
_cell.length_c   1.000
_cell.angle_alpha   90.00
_cell.angle_beta   90.00
_cell.angle_gamma   90.00
#
_symmetry.space_group_name_H-M   'P 1'
#
loop_
_entity.id
_entity.type
_entity.pdbx_description
1 polymer ?
#
loop_
_entity_poly.entity_id
_entity_poly.type
_entity_poly.pdbx_seq_one_letter_code
_entity_poly.pdbx_strand_id
1 'polypeptide(L)'
;MLSFLPAQPQGVTHDSKTMLVHSNPIQMQTMSMGKHAYSLSSRVSIRWPPEDPYENTDTTVLSVNNFFVDLRVEKDTKKLDWAIAGVRIVDQNDSRRVTFLHTINSRSTFQHVDIGLFTPMDNGDELETGTMIRPSDPMGAFPRQYEEVWRQRTPVTVPGPNIAYVVESAGSHVSVIQNMDGNGAEESKEVETFLARIGGTYIAIRQPTRIIQTPKAGVNGFIFQKFGDTEGVSVRHEEYVPKRGWVEKFVMGPEGKELPTMLRGRNDFAQAQEGKGNWRRPGQRVLVRGEEYVVRGFADMS
;
A
#
# COMPACT_ATOMS: atom_id res chain seq x y z
N MET A 1 -58.91 22.68 46.78
CA MET A 1 -57.78 23.48 46.28
C MET A 1 -56.51 22.68 46.56
N LEU A 2 -55.95 22.02 45.54
CA LEU A 2 -54.55 21.56 45.44
C LEU A 2 -54.46 20.70 44.18
N SER A 3 -53.89 21.31 43.15
CA SER A 3 -53.54 20.77 41.85
C SER A 3 -52.28 19.90 41.94
N PHE A 4 -52.28 18.74 41.28
CA PHE A 4 -51.05 18.03 40.92
C PHE A 4 -51.11 17.64 39.45
N LEU A 5 -50.25 18.29 38.66
CA LEU A 5 -49.90 17.96 37.28
C LEU A 5 -48.97 16.73 37.28
N PRO A 6 -49.03 15.84 36.27
CA PRO A 6 -48.05 14.77 36.11
C PRO A 6 -46.70 15.33 35.61
N ALA A 7 -45.62 14.80 36.19
CA ALA A 7 -44.24 15.14 35.84
C ALA A 7 -43.86 14.70 34.42
N GLN A 8 -43.09 15.53 33.72
CA GLN A 8 -42.51 15.23 32.41
C GLN A 8 -41.42 14.14 32.50
N PRO A 9 -41.23 13.31 31.46
CA PRO A 9 -40.14 12.35 31.41
C PRO A 9 -38.79 13.06 31.27
N GLN A 10 -37.85 12.68 32.13
CA GLN A 10 -36.47 13.15 32.11
C GLN A 10 -35.79 12.73 30.80
N GLY A 11 -35.13 13.70 30.16
CA GLY A 11 -34.42 13.53 28.90
C GLY A 11 -33.28 12.52 29.02
N VAL A 12 -33.26 11.58 28.09
CA VAL A 12 -32.07 10.75 27.81
C VAL A 12 -31.09 11.63 27.05
N THR A 13 -30.08 12.12 27.75
CA THR A 13 -28.88 12.69 27.14
C THR A 13 -28.13 11.56 26.42
N HIS A 14 -28.16 11.56 25.08
CA HIS A 14 -27.26 10.72 24.29
C HIS A 14 -25.83 11.27 24.43
N ASP A 15 -25.09 10.67 25.36
CA ASP A 15 -23.66 10.88 25.50
C ASP A 15 -22.97 10.29 24.26
N SER A 16 -22.69 11.15 23.28
CA SER A 16 -21.99 10.79 22.05
C SER A 16 -20.52 10.57 22.37
N LYS A 17 -20.22 9.45 23.03
CA LYS A 17 -18.86 8.93 23.09
C LYS A 17 -18.46 8.54 21.68
N THR A 18 -17.79 9.47 21.00
CA THR A 18 -16.97 9.22 19.83
C THR A 18 -16.03 8.08 20.20
N MET A 19 -16.34 6.86 19.77
CA MET A 19 -15.39 5.76 19.86
C MET A 19 -14.19 6.19 19.04
N LEU A 20 -13.07 6.39 19.74
CA LEU A 20 -11.75 6.55 19.17
C LEU A 20 -11.49 5.34 18.26
N VAL A 21 -11.81 5.52 16.98
CA VAL A 21 -11.33 4.65 15.91
C VAL A 21 -9.82 4.63 16.06
N HIS A 22 -9.33 3.42 16.31
CA HIS A 22 -7.94 3.05 16.47
C HIS A 22 -7.05 4.01 15.66
N SER A 23 -6.25 4.82 16.35
CA SER A 23 -5.24 5.66 15.71
C SER A 23 -4.41 4.74 14.82
N ASN A 24 -4.53 4.98 13.52
CA ASN A 24 -3.86 4.20 12.49
C ASN A 24 -2.34 4.35 12.73
N PRO A 25 -1.60 3.27 13.03
CA PRO A 25 -0.17 3.36 13.38
C PRO A 25 0.70 3.98 12.27
N ILE A 26 0.14 4.13 11.06
CA ILE A 26 0.71 4.84 9.91
C ILE A 26 0.95 6.35 10.20
N GLN A 27 0.31 6.94 11.21
CA GLN A 27 0.41 8.39 11.46
C GLN A 27 1.69 8.85 12.19
N MET A 28 2.47 7.95 12.79
CA MET A 28 3.49 8.32 13.80
C MET A 28 4.95 8.04 13.45
N GLN A 29 5.31 7.83 12.18
CA GLN A 29 6.72 7.76 11.78
C GLN A 29 7.00 8.57 10.51
N THR A 30 7.01 9.88 10.67
CA THR A 30 7.58 10.84 9.72
C THR A 30 8.79 11.52 10.33
N MET A 31 9.79 10.79 10.85
CA MET A 31 11.03 11.43 11.33
C MET A 31 12.26 10.52 11.20
N SER A 32 12.97 10.66 10.09
CA SER A 32 14.44 10.66 9.99
C SER A 32 14.80 10.86 8.52
N MET A 33 15.08 12.11 8.13
CA MET A 33 15.59 12.41 6.80
C MET A 33 17.05 11.95 6.70
N GLY A 34 17.28 10.86 5.97
CA GLY A 34 18.61 10.41 5.55
C GLY A 34 18.59 10.06 4.07
N LYS A 35 19.40 10.80 3.29
CA LYS A 35 19.93 10.61 1.92
C LYS A 35 19.12 9.99 0.76
N HIS A 36 17.99 9.31 0.95
CA HIS A 36 17.12 8.87 -0.13
C HIS A 36 15.65 9.06 0.26
N ALA A 37 15.11 10.25 -0.01
CA ALA A 37 13.68 10.51 0.12
C ALA A 37 12.85 9.65 -0.87
N TYR A 38 13.51 8.97 -1.82
CA TYR A 38 12.91 8.04 -2.76
C TYR A 38 13.93 7.00 -3.27
N SER A 39 13.43 5.83 -3.69
CA SER A 39 14.19 4.82 -4.44
C SER A 39 13.31 4.13 -5.48
N LEU A 40 13.89 3.85 -6.64
CA LEU A 40 13.28 3.03 -7.70
C LEU A 40 14.18 1.82 -7.87
N SER A 41 13.65 0.62 -7.67
CA SER A 41 14.45 -0.61 -7.73
C SER A 41 13.79 -1.66 -8.61
N SER A 42 14.60 -2.54 -9.18
CA SER A 42 14.16 -3.77 -9.82
C SER A 42 14.89 -4.96 -9.22
N ARG A 43 14.18 -6.08 -9.11
CA ARG A 43 14.78 -7.33 -8.65
C ARG A 43 15.63 -7.94 -9.76
N VAL A 44 16.87 -8.28 -9.41
CA VAL A 44 17.84 -8.94 -10.29
C VAL A 44 17.65 -10.45 -10.25
N SER A 45 17.40 -10.99 -9.06
CA SER A 45 17.10 -12.41 -8.84
C SER A 45 16.40 -12.63 -7.51
N ILE A 46 15.64 -13.71 -7.43
CA ILE A 46 15.21 -14.35 -6.18
C ILE A 46 15.80 -15.75 -6.11
N ARG A 47 16.09 -16.20 -4.90
CA ARG A 47 16.54 -17.55 -4.59
C ARG A 47 15.78 -18.09 -3.39
N TRP A 48 15.47 -19.37 -3.42
CA TRP A 48 14.96 -20.15 -2.29
C TRP A 48 16.01 -21.19 -1.92
N PRO A 49 16.96 -20.89 -1.01
CA PRO A 49 18.07 -21.79 -0.75
C PRO A 49 17.63 -23.23 -0.41
N PRO A 50 18.33 -24.26 -0.93
CA PRO A 50 19.58 -24.19 -1.68
C PRO A 50 19.45 -24.00 -3.20
N GLU A 51 18.23 -23.85 -3.75
CA GLU A 51 17.95 -23.74 -5.21
C GLU A 51 18.79 -22.63 -5.88
N ASP A 52 19.04 -22.70 -7.18
CA ASP A 52 19.75 -21.63 -7.90
C ASP A 52 18.92 -20.34 -8.00
N PRO A 53 19.58 -19.16 -8.01
CA PRO A 53 18.87 -17.88 -8.20
C PRO A 53 18.26 -17.78 -9.60
N TYR A 54 17.06 -17.19 -9.69
CA TYR A 54 16.36 -16.95 -10.95
C TYR A 54 15.59 -15.62 -10.93
N GLU A 55 15.16 -15.13 -12.09
CA GLU A 55 14.28 -13.96 -12.17
C GLU A 55 13.21 -14.13 -13.25
N ASN A 56 12.05 -14.62 -12.85
CA ASN A 56 10.91 -14.87 -13.73
C ASN A 56 9.92 -13.71 -13.79
N THR A 57 10.15 -12.59 -13.09
CA THR A 57 9.23 -11.45 -13.08
C THR A 57 9.91 -10.14 -13.50
N ASP A 58 9.12 -9.25 -14.11
CA ASP A 58 9.41 -7.83 -14.20
C ASP A 58 8.98 -7.20 -12.87
N THR A 59 9.91 -7.20 -11.91
CA THR A 59 9.68 -6.61 -10.58
C THR A 59 10.12 -5.15 -10.57
N THR A 60 9.24 -4.27 -10.13
CA THR A 60 9.50 -2.85 -9.96
C THR A 60 8.98 -2.38 -8.61
N VAL A 61 9.86 -1.77 -7.82
CA VAL A 61 9.52 -1.22 -6.49
C VAL A 61 9.78 0.28 -6.49
N LEU A 62 8.78 1.06 -6.10
CA LEU A 62 8.89 2.50 -5.85
C LEU A 62 8.78 2.71 -4.34
N SER A 63 9.78 3.33 -3.73
CA SER A 63 9.70 3.79 -2.35
C SER A 63 9.84 5.31 -2.29
N VAL A 64 9.02 5.97 -1.49
CA VAL A 64 9.14 7.40 -1.18
C VAL A 64 8.92 7.58 0.31
N ASN A 65 9.91 8.15 0.99
CA ASN A 65 10.02 8.15 2.45
C ASN A 65 9.85 6.71 3.00
N ASN A 66 8.87 6.50 3.88
CA ASN A 66 8.57 5.22 4.50
C ASN A 66 7.46 4.43 3.78
N PHE A 67 7.04 4.84 2.59
CA PHE A 67 5.98 4.16 1.85
C PHE A 67 6.53 3.51 0.60
N PHE A 68 5.96 2.36 0.23
CA PHE A 68 6.39 1.61 -0.94
C PHE A 68 5.22 1.02 -1.73
N VAL A 69 5.49 0.78 -3.01
CA VAL A 69 4.65 0.04 -3.94
C VAL A 69 5.55 -0.94 -4.70
N ASP A 70 5.31 -2.25 -4.52
CA ASP A 70 6.01 -3.36 -5.18
C ASP A 70 5.03 -4.04 -6.15
N LEU A 71 5.42 -4.09 -7.43
CA LEU A 71 4.68 -4.78 -8.47
C LEU A 71 5.58 -5.82 -9.14
N ARG A 72 5.12 -7.07 -9.14
CA ARG A 72 5.78 -8.22 -9.76
C ARG A 72 4.86 -8.82 -10.81
N VAL A 73 5.31 -8.82 -12.06
CA VAL A 73 4.57 -9.37 -13.20
C VAL A 73 5.39 -10.45 -13.87
N GLU A 74 4.83 -11.64 -14.07
CA GLU A 74 5.53 -12.75 -14.73
C GLU A 74 5.99 -12.33 -16.14
N LYS A 75 7.27 -12.58 -16.47
CA LYS A 75 7.85 -12.21 -17.77
C LYS A 75 7.18 -12.96 -18.92
N ASP A 76 6.85 -14.23 -18.73
CA ASP A 76 6.37 -15.10 -19.80
C ASP A 76 4.86 -14.94 -20.01
N THR A 77 4.08 -15.03 -18.94
CA THR A 77 2.61 -15.03 -19.02
C THR A 77 2.01 -13.63 -18.97
N LYS A 78 2.79 -12.63 -18.51
CA LYS A 78 2.33 -11.27 -18.20
C LYS A 78 1.21 -11.23 -17.15
N LYS A 79 1.05 -12.29 -16.36
CA LYS A 79 0.11 -12.32 -15.23
C LYS A 79 0.74 -11.66 -14.00
N LEU A 80 -0.12 -11.16 -13.12
CA LEU A 80 0.29 -10.65 -11.82
C LEU A 80 0.84 -11.80 -10.98
N ASP A 81 2.11 -11.72 -10.59
CA ASP A 81 2.73 -12.64 -9.61
C ASP A 81 2.39 -12.16 -8.19
N TRP A 82 2.69 -10.88 -7.91
CA TRP A 82 2.45 -10.26 -6.62
C TRP A 82 2.35 -8.73 -6.75
N ALA A 83 1.42 -8.13 -6.02
CA ALA A 83 1.31 -6.69 -5.81
C ALA A 83 1.22 -6.41 -4.31
N ILE A 84 2.09 -5.51 -3.84
CA ILE A 84 2.19 -5.13 -2.42
C ILE A 84 2.29 -3.61 -2.33
N ALA A 85 1.61 -3.01 -1.37
CA ALA A 85 1.84 -1.61 -1.03
C ALA A 85 1.63 -1.39 0.47
N GLY A 86 2.35 -0.43 1.03
CA GLY A 86 2.23 -0.10 2.44
C GLY A 86 3.41 0.69 2.98
N VAL A 87 3.78 0.38 4.21
CA VAL A 87 4.80 1.12 4.98
C VAL A 87 6.01 0.24 5.20
N ARG A 88 7.20 0.80 4.97
CA ARG A 88 8.48 0.22 5.37
C ARG A 88 9.00 0.94 6.62
N ILE A 89 9.37 0.16 7.63
CA ILE A 89 9.89 0.64 8.91
C ILE A 89 11.32 0.14 9.05
N VAL A 90 12.28 1.06 9.03
CA VAL A 90 13.69 0.75 9.29
C VAL A 90 13.86 0.61 10.81
N ASP A 91 14.49 -0.49 11.25
CA ASP A 91 14.78 -0.72 12.65
C ASP A 91 15.74 0.36 13.18
N GLN A 92 15.46 0.88 14.38
CA GLN A 92 16.24 1.96 14.98
C GLN A 92 17.64 1.50 15.45
N ASN A 93 17.80 0.21 15.71
CA ASN A 93 19.03 -0.40 16.22
C ASN A 93 19.85 -1.09 15.11
N ASP A 94 19.22 -1.48 13.99
CA ASP A 94 19.90 -2.01 12.81
C ASP A 94 19.29 -1.45 11.53
N SER A 95 19.97 -0.47 10.91
CA SER A 95 19.49 0.19 9.69
C SER A 95 19.34 -0.74 8.49
N ARG A 96 19.87 -1.97 8.57
CA ARG A 96 19.72 -3.00 7.54
C ARG A 96 18.42 -3.78 7.69
N ARG A 97 17.84 -3.80 8.88
CA ARG A 97 16.62 -4.55 9.18
C ARG A 97 15.41 -3.66 8.87
N VAL A 98 14.55 -4.14 7.97
CA VAL A 98 13.37 -3.41 7.52
C VAL A 98 12.15 -4.29 7.72
N THR A 99 11.12 -3.75 8.37
CA THR A 99 9.80 -4.39 8.51
C THR A 99 8.85 -3.79 7.50
N PHE A 100 8.16 -4.63 6.74
CA PHE A 100 7.15 -4.22 5.77
C PHE A 100 5.76 -4.50 6.32
N LEU A 101 4.97 -3.43 6.47
CA LEU A 101 3.57 -3.50 6.86
C LEU A 101 2.70 -3.34 5.62
N HIS A 102 1.98 -4.41 5.27
CA HIS A 102 1.20 -4.49 4.05
C HIS A 102 -0.20 -3.91 4.24
N THR A 103 -0.50 -2.79 3.58
CA THR A 103 -1.89 -2.30 3.43
C THR A 103 -2.61 -3.06 2.32
N ILE A 104 -1.91 -3.25 1.20
CA ILE A 104 -2.30 -4.06 0.04
C ILE A 104 -1.34 -5.24 -0.07
N ASN A 105 -1.89 -6.42 -0.31
CA ASN A 105 -1.15 -7.65 -0.59
C ASN A 105 -2.04 -8.58 -1.42
N SER A 106 -1.71 -8.74 -2.70
CA SER A 106 -2.52 -9.51 -3.65
C SER A 106 -2.60 -11.02 -3.36
N ARG A 107 -1.75 -11.52 -2.45
CA ARG A 107 -1.76 -12.92 -1.99
C ARG A 107 -2.49 -13.11 -0.67
N SER A 108 -3.07 -12.05 -0.11
CA SER A 108 -3.83 -12.10 1.14
C SER A 108 -3.03 -12.60 2.35
N THR A 109 -1.70 -12.43 2.34
CA THR A 109 -0.82 -12.84 3.46
C THR A 109 -0.61 -11.72 4.49
N PHE A 110 -1.67 -10.97 4.84
CA PHE A 110 -1.62 -9.80 5.74
C PHE A 110 -1.16 -10.10 7.17
N GLN A 111 -1.21 -11.37 7.57
CA GLN A 111 -0.96 -11.87 8.92
C GLN A 111 0.51 -12.22 9.14
N HIS A 112 1.30 -12.24 8.06
CA HIS A 112 2.73 -12.48 8.13
C HIS A 112 3.45 -11.13 8.21
N VAL A 113 4.23 -10.94 9.27
CA VAL A 113 5.14 -9.80 9.35
C VAL A 113 6.31 -10.10 8.44
N ASP A 114 6.48 -9.26 7.43
CA ASP A 114 7.57 -9.38 6.47
C ASP A 114 8.76 -8.55 6.96
N ILE A 115 9.92 -9.20 7.11
CA ILE A 115 11.14 -8.58 7.61
C ILE A 115 12.31 -8.98 6.72
N GLY A 116 12.87 -7.98 6.04
CA GLY A 116 14.07 -8.09 5.22
C GLY A 116 15.31 -7.56 5.94
N LEU A 117 16.44 -8.23 5.74
CA LEU A 117 17.77 -7.78 6.13
C LEU A 117 18.58 -7.45 4.86
N PHE A 118 18.92 -6.18 4.69
CA PHE A 118 19.59 -5.63 3.51
C PHE A 118 21.10 -5.50 3.73
N THR A 119 21.89 -6.09 2.84
CA THR A 119 23.35 -6.00 2.85
C THR A 119 23.83 -5.50 1.50
N PRO A 120 24.63 -4.41 1.45
CA PRO A 120 25.18 -3.92 0.19
C PRO A 120 26.14 -4.96 -0.42
N MET A 121 26.14 -5.04 -1.75
CA MET A 121 27.04 -5.89 -2.53
C MET A 121 28.12 -5.05 -3.23
N ASP A 122 29.26 -5.67 -3.54
CA ASP A 122 30.41 -4.98 -4.16
C ASP A 122 30.10 -4.33 -5.51
N ASN A 123 29.10 -4.86 -6.23
CA ASN A 123 28.66 -4.34 -7.53
C ASN A 123 27.65 -3.18 -7.44
N GLY A 124 27.31 -2.74 -6.22
CA GLY A 124 26.32 -1.68 -5.97
C GLY A 124 24.86 -2.14 -5.92
N ASP A 125 24.60 -3.44 -6.08
CA ASP A 125 23.28 -4.04 -5.79
C ASP A 125 23.13 -4.25 -4.25
N GLU A 126 21.94 -4.59 -3.79
CA GLU A 126 21.65 -4.94 -2.40
C GLU A 126 21.11 -6.38 -2.31
N LEU A 127 21.66 -7.16 -1.38
CA LEU A 127 21.13 -8.47 -1.01
C LEU A 127 20.12 -8.29 0.13
N GLU A 128 18.88 -8.63 -0.12
CA GLU A 128 17.86 -8.81 0.91
C GLU A 128 17.76 -10.29 1.29
N THR A 129 17.74 -10.57 2.59
CA THR A 129 17.44 -11.90 3.12
C THR A 129 16.31 -11.82 4.13
N GLY A 130 15.48 -12.85 4.17
CA GLY A 130 14.36 -12.89 5.10
C GLY A 130 13.66 -14.24 5.09
N THR A 131 12.46 -14.28 5.64
CA THR A 131 11.58 -15.45 5.56
C THR A 131 10.20 -15.05 5.07
N MET A 132 9.70 -15.70 4.03
CA MET A 132 8.34 -15.47 3.53
C MET A 132 7.74 -16.76 2.96
N ILE A 133 6.43 -16.77 2.73
CA ILE A 133 5.76 -17.88 2.04
C ILE A 133 6.10 -17.78 0.55
N ARG A 134 6.57 -18.89 -0.05
CA ARG A 134 6.86 -18.93 -1.48
C ARG A 134 5.56 -18.79 -2.30
N PRO A 135 5.56 -18.00 -3.39
CA PRO A 135 4.46 -17.90 -4.34
C PRO A 135 3.68 -19.18 -4.64
N SER A 136 4.43 -20.25 -4.91
CA SER A 136 3.90 -21.53 -5.36
C SER A 136 3.49 -22.46 -4.22
N ASP A 137 3.74 -22.07 -2.97
CA ASP A 137 3.41 -22.89 -1.81
C ASP A 137 1.90 -22.78 -1.50
N PRO A 138 1.29 -23.86 -0.98
CA PRO A 138 -0.13 -23.85 -0.62
C PRO A 138 -0.39 -22.90 0.56
N MET A 139 -1.64 -22.45 0.66
CA MET A 139 -2.10 -21.64 1.81
C MET A 139 -1.85 -22.38 3.13
N GLY A 140 -1.22 -21.70 4.09
CA GLY A 140 -0.83 -22.28 5.38
C GLY A 140 0.54 -22.97 5.39
N ALA A 141 1.31 -22.91 4.29
CA ALA A 141 2.70 -23.35 4.29
C ALA A 141 3.56 -22.52 5.25
N PHE A 142 4.64 -23.14 5.75
CA PHE A 142 5.60 -22.48 6.60
C PHE A 142 6.46 -21.49 5.79
N PRO A 143 6.78 -20.30 6.32
CA PRO A 143 7.74 -19.39 5.71
C PRO A 143 9.10 -20.07 5.49
N ARG A 144 9.72 -19.81 4.35
CA ARG A 144 11.06 -20.30 3.99
C ARG A 144 12.03 -19.14 3.86
N GLN A 145 13.31 -19.43 4.02
CA GLN A 145 14.35 -18.44 3.72
C GLN A 145 14.31 -18.06 2.24
N TYR A 146 14.49 -16.77 1.98
CA TYR A 146 14.67 -16.24 0.64
C TYR A 146 15.92 -15.35 0.59
N GLU A 147 16.47 -15.23 -0.60
CA GLU A 147 17.48 -14.23 -0.94
C GLU A 147 16.97 -13.47 -2.18
N GLU A 148 16.84 -12.15 -2.09
CA GLU A 148 16.52 -11.29 -3.23
C GLU A 148 17.67 -10.32 -3.49
N VAL A 149 18.11 -10.21 -4.75
CA VAL A 149 19.12 -9.23 -5.15
C VAL A 149 18.40 -8.07 -5.83
N TRP A 150 18.65 -6.86 -5.35
CA TRP A 150 17.97 -5.65 -5.78
C TRP A 150 18.93 -4.68 -6.44
N ARG A 151 18.51 -4.14 -7.58
CA ARG A 151 19.24 -3.10 -8.32
C ARG A 151 18.49 -1.78 -8.27
N GLN A 152 19.17 -0.75 -7.79
CA GLN A 152 18.66 0.61 -7.89
C GLN A 152 18.68 1.08 -9.35
N ARG A 153 17.55 1.59 -9.82
CA ARG A 153 17.39 2.18 -11.15
C ARG A 153 17.50 3.69 -11.08
N THR A 154 18.13 4.27 -12.09
CA THR A 154 18.05 5.72 -12.32
C THR A 154 16.69 6.05 -12.93
N PRO A 155 15.87 6.91 -12.30
CA PRO A 155 14.59 7.30 -12.87
C PRO A 155 14.75 8.07 -14.18
N VAL A 156 13.85 7.83 -15.14
CA VAL A 156 13.79 8.61 -16.38
C VAL A 156 13.22 10.00 -16.09
N THR A 157 13.91 11.06 -16.51
CA THR A 157 13.38 12.43 -16.43
C THR A 157 12.21 12.62 -17.40
N VAL A 158 11.17 13.30 -16.96
CA VAL A 158 10.02 13.65 -17.80
C VAL A 158 9.92 15.17 -17.99
N PRO A 159 9.24 15.65 -19.05
CA PRO A 159 8.93 17.08 -19.18
C PRO A 159 8.09 17.57 -18.00
N GLY A 160 8.52 18.68 -17.39
CA GLY A 160 7.86 19.27 -16.22
C GLY A 160 8.57 18.93 -14.91
N PRO A 161 7.85 18.85 -13.78
CA PRO A 161 8.48 18.61 -12.48
C PRO A 161 9.05 17.19 -12.40
N ASN A 162 10.32 17.10 -12.00
CA ASN A 162 10.97 15.85 -11.63
C ASN A 162 10.69 15.59 -10.15
N ILE A 163 9.73 14.71 -9.87
CA ILE A 163 9.17 14.50 -8.52
C ILE A 163 8.95 13.03 -8.25
N ALA A 164 8.95 12.70 -6.96
CA ALA A 164 8.58 11.40 -6.44
C ALA A 164 7.44 11.56 -5.42
N TYR A 165 6.44 10.69 -5.46
CA TYR A 165 5.41 10.60 -4.43
C TYR A 165 4.84 9.20 -4.27
N VAL A 166 4.24 8.99 -3.10
CA VAL A 166 3.25 7.93 -2.86
C VAL A 166 2.02 8.61 -2.26
N VAL A 167 0.85 8.35 -2.81
CA VAL A 167 -0.44 8.76 -2.24
C VAL A 167 -1.30 7.51 -2.03
N GLU A 168 -2.06 7.51 -0.94
CA GLU A 168 -2.96 6.41 -0.55
C GLU A 168 -4.39 6.96 -0.54
N SER A 169 -5.36 6.18 -1.01
CA SER A 169 -6.77 6.55 -0.94
C SER A 169 -7.16 6.91 0.49
N ALA A 170 -8.08 7.85 0.66
CA ALA A 170 -8.66 8.16 1.97
C ALA A 170 -9.47 6.98 2.58
N GLY A 171 -9.57 5.85 1.87
CA GLY A 171 -10.32 4.65 2.21
C GLY A 171 -11.80 4.79 1.88
N SER A 172 -12.41 3.69 1.43
CA SER A 172 -13.86 3.49 1.57
C SER A 172 -14.07 2.31 2.50
N HIS A 173 -14.88 2.47 3.54
CA HIS A 173 -15.20 1.44 4.52
C HIS A 173 -16.72 1.24 4.53
N VAL A 174 -17.16 0.00 4.28
CA VAL A 174 -18.57 -0.37 4.28
C VAL A 174 -18.75 -1.58 5.17
N SER A 175 -19.56 -1.46 6.23
CA SER A 175 -19.98 -2.63 7.02
C SER A 175 -20.86 -3.54 6.15
N VAL A 176 -20.52 -4.82 6.10
CA VAL A 176 -21.21 -5.84 5.29
C VAL A 176 -22.15 -6.68 6.17
N ILE A 177 -21.68 -7.08 7.36
CA ILE A 177 -22.47 -7.83 8.35
C ILE A 177 -22.31 -7.16 9.71
N GLN A 178 -23.42 -6.76 10.31
CA GLN A 178 -23.52 -6.28 11.68
C GLN A 178 -24.37 -7.26 12.49
N ASN A 179 -23.80 -7.87 13.52
CA ASN A 179 -24.59 -8.71 14.44
C ASN A 179 -25.36 -7.79 15.38
N MET A 180 -26.68 -7.76 15.24
CA MET A 180 -27.56 -6.85 15.97
C MET A 180 -27.58 -7.08 17.48
N ASP A 181 -27.13 -8.25 17.95
CA ASP A 181 -27.05 -8.61 19.37
C ASP A 181 -25.68 -8.28 20.01
N GLY A 182 -24.74 -7.72 19.24
CA GLY A 182 -23.38 -7.43 19.69
C GLY A 182 -22.55 -8.68 20.00
N ASN A 183 -23.08 -9.88 19.70
CA ASN A 183 -22.45 -11.16 19.95
C ASN A 183 -22.14 -11.85 18.62
N GLY A 184 -20.87 -11.82 18.21
CA GLY A 184 -20.40 -12.55 17.02
C GLY A 184 -19.40 -11.75 16.19
N ALA A 185 -18.95 -12.34 15.10
CA ALA A 185 -18.00 -11.69 14.19
C ALA A 185 -18.71 -10.66 13.29
N GLU A 186 -18.23 -9.42 13.30
CA GLU A 186 -18.63 -8.39 12.34
C GLU A 186 -17.74 -8.46 11.11
N GLU A 187 -18.30 -8.09 9.96
CA GLU A 187 -17.57 -8.07 8.71
C GLU A 187 -17.73 -6.73 8.00
N SER A 188 -16.60 -6.19 7.53
CA SER A 188 -16.54 -4.97 6.75
C SER A 188 -15.71 -5.17 5.49
N LYS A 189 -15.97 -4.30 4.51
CA LYS A 189 -15.25 -4.23 3.25
C LYS A 189 -14.52 -2.90 3.17
N GLU A 190 -13.26 -2.97 2.79
CA GLU A 190 -12.41 -1.81 2.54
C GLU A 190 -11.81 -1.86 1.15
N VAL A 191 -11.79 -0.73 0.44
CA VAL A 191 -11.08 -0.62 -0.83
C VAL A 191 -9.92 0.35 -0.67
N GLU A 192 -8.70 -0.18 -0.82
CA GLU A 192 -7.47 0.59 -0.72
C GLU A 192 -6.84 0.77 -2.09
N THR A 193 -6.33 1.98 -2.36
CA THR A 193 -5.61 2.33 -3.59
C THR A 193 -4.33 3.08 -3.26
N PHE A 194 -3.20 2.60 -3.77
CA PHE A 194 -1.92 3.32 -3.73
C PHE A 194 -1.56 3.79 -5.13
N LEU A 195 -1.19 5.07 -5.27
CA LEU A 195 -0.60 5.63 -6.48
C LEU A 195 0.82 6.10 -6.15
N ALA A 196 1.80 5.58 -6.86
CA ALA A 196 3.21 5.92 -6.70
C ALA A 196 3.80 6.38 -8.01
N ARG A 197 4.65 7.41 -7.93
CA ARG A 197 5.41 7.90 -9.08
C ARG A 197 6.82 8.27 -8.64
N ILE A 198 7.80 7.91 -9.46
CA ILE A 198 9.18 8.40 -9.35
C ILE A 198 9.64 8.75 -10.76
N GLY A 199 9.80 10.04 -11.06
CA GLY A 199 10.19 10.51 -12.39
C GLY A 199 9.22 10.00 -13.46
N GLY A 200 9.75 9.19 -14.38
CA GLY A 200 9.05 8.56 -15.49
C GLY A 200 8.49 7.16 -15.22
N THR A 201 8.38 6.72 -13.97
CA THR A 201 7.72 5.45 -13.61
C THR A 201 6.52 5.72 -12.73
N TYR A 202 5.38 5.14 -13.06
CA TYR A 202 4.11 5.29 -12.34
C TYR A 202 3.46 3.92 -12.11
N ILE A 203 3.02 3.66 -10.87
CA ILE A 203 2.29 2.45 -10.50
C ILE A 203 1.04 2.83 -9.69
N ALA A 204 -0.09 2.25 -10.06
CA ALA A 204 -1.31 2.23 -9.27
C ALA A 204 -1.68 0.79 -8.91
N ILE A 205 -2.03 0.56 -7.65
CA ILE A 205 -2.54 -0.72 -7.15
C ILE A 205 -3.80 -0.45 -6.35
N ARG A 206 -4.88 -1.17 -6.65
CA ARG A 206 -6.14 -1.16 -5.90
C ARG A 206 -6.51 -2.56 -5.48
N GLN A 207 -6.89 -2.73 -4.22
CA GLN A 207 -7.36 -3.99 -3.68
C GLN A 207 -8.56 -3.77 -2.74
N PRO A 208 -9.72 -4.36 -3.08
CA PRO A 208 -10.79 -4.62 -2.13
C PRO A 208 -10.37 -5.71 -1.13
N THR A 209 -10.67 -5.50 0.13
CA THR A 209 -10.35 -6.39 1.24
C THR A 209 -11.53 -6.54 2.18
N ARG A 210 -11.62 -7.70 2.84
CA ARG A 210 -12.61 -7.98 3.89
C ARG A 210 -11.90 -8.01 5.23
N ILE A 211 -12.51 -7.38 6.22
CA ILE A 211 -12.04 -7.39 7.60
C ILE A 211 -13.10 -8.05 8.46
N ILE A 212 -12.70 -9.14 9.10
CA ILE A 212 -13.50 -9.85 10.10
C ILE A 212 -13.03 -9.41 11.48
N GLN A 213 -13.95 -8.85 12.26
CA GLN A 213 -13.73 -8.40 13.63
C GLN A 213 -14.46 -9.35 14.58
N THR A 214 -13.72 -10.04 15.45
CA THR A 214 -14.27 -11.02 16.41
C THR A 214 -14.04 -10.56 17.85
N PRO A 215 -15.07 -10.53 18.72
CA PRO A 215 -14.89 -10.23 20.14
C PRO A 215 -13.95 -11.21 20.84
N LYS A 216 -13.09 -10.71 21.72
CA LYS A 216 -12.24 -11.57 22.57
C LYS A 216 -13.06 -12.12 23.73
N ALA A 217 -13.06 -13.45 23.89
CA ALA A 217 -13.73 -14.09 25.01
C ALA A 217 -13.13 -13.60 26.35
N GLY A 218 -13.97 -13.08 27.24
CA GLY A 218 -13.59 -12.68 28.60
C GLY A 218 -12.77 -11.40 28.73
N VAL A 219 -12.57 -10.63 27.65
CA VAL A 219 -11.82 -9.35 27.67
C VAL A 219 -12.54 -8.34 26.79
N ASN A 220 -12.60 -7.07 27.22
CA ASN A 220 -13.08 -5.99 26.35
C ASN A 220 -12.06 -5.75 25.22
N GLY A 221 -12.37 -6.19 24.00
CA GLY A 221 -11.51 -6.00 22.83
C GLY A 221 -11.83 -6.96 21.69
N PHE A 222 -11.20 -6.74 20.54
CA PHE A 222 -11.44 -7.51 19.32
C PHE A 222 -10.16 -8.12 18.74
N ILE A 223 -10.32 -9.17 17.95
CA ILE A 223 -9.32 -9.71 17.02
C ILE A 223 -9.75 -9.34 15.61
N PHE A 224 -8.81 -8.89 14.80
CA PHE A 224 -9.04 -8.50 13.40
C PHE A 224 -8.33 -9.46 12.47
N GLN A 225 -9.01 -9.87 11.41
CA GLN A 225 -8.43 -10.64 10.31
C GLN A 225 -8.76 -9.96 8.99
N LYS A 226 -7.73 -9.63 8.20
CA LYS A 226 -7.86 -9.00 6.89
C LYS A 226 -7.59 -10.02 5.77
N PHE A 227 -8.41 -9.99 4.73
CA PHE A 227 -8.32 -10.88 3.57
C PHE A 227 -8.52 -10.08 2.28
N GLY A 228 -7.93 -10.51 1.16
CA GLY A 228 -8.34 -10.02 -0.15
C GLY A 228 -9.79 -10.41 -0.45
N ASP A 229 -10.55 -9.53 -1.07
CA ASP A 229 -11.93 -9.83 -1.50
C ASP A 229 -11.95 -10.50 -2.89
N THR A 230 -13.11 -11.02 -3.26
CA THR A 230 -13.39 -11.76 -4.49
C THR A 230 -13.18 -10.95 -5.76
N GLU A 231 -13.30 -9.62 -5.70
CA GLU A 231 -12.99 -8.74 -6.83
C GLU A 231 -11.50 -8.77 -7.21
N GLY A 232 -10.61 -9.22 -6.32
CA GLY A 232 -9.19 -9.33 -6.62
C GLY A 232 -8.48 -7.98 -6.75
N VAL A 233 -7.26 -7.99 -7.29
CA VAL A 233 -6.39 -6.81 -7.35
C VAL A 233 -6.36 -6.22 -8.75
N SER A 234 -6.45 -4.90 -8.82
CA SER A 234 -6.30 -4.12 -10.05
C SER A 234 -5.00 -3.36 -10.03
N VAL A 235 -4.27 -3.39 -11.15
CA VAL A 235 -2.97 -2.72 -11.28
C VAL A 235 -2.85 -1.97 -12.59
N ARG A 236 -2.12 -0.86 -12.55
CA ARG A 236 -1.69 -0.09 -13.72
C ARG A 236 -0.25 0.32 -13.50
N HIS A 237 0.61 0.04 -14.47
CA HIS A 237 2.01 0.44 -14.50
C HIS A 237 2.26 1.15 -15.82
N GLU A 238 2.72 2.39 -15.74
CA GLU A 238 3.08 3.21 -16.89
C GLU A 238 4.53 3.67 -16.78
N GLU A 239 5.23 3.68 -17.91
CA GLU A 239 6.59 4.22 -18.02
C GLU A 239 6.62 5.34 -19.07
N TYR A 240 7.42 6.37 -18.83
CA TYR A 240 7.66 7.44 -19.78
C TYR A 240 8.76 7.03 -20.75
N VAL A 241 8.44 7.04 -22.04
CA VAL A 241 9.38 6.78 -23.12
C VAL A 241 9.72 8.10 -23.83
N PRO A 242 10.99 8.52 -23.89
CA PRO A 242 11.39 9.72 -24.60
C PRO A 242 10.80 9.79 -26.01
N LYS A 243 10.28 10.96 -26.41
CA LYS A 243 9.56 11.23 -27.68
C LYS A 243 8.19 10.56 -27.83
N ARG A 244 7.91 9.45 -27.14
CA ARG A 244 6.61 8.76 -27.19
C ARG A 244 5.65 9.22 -26.07
N GLY A 245 6.18 9.67 -24.95
CA GLY A 245 5.40 10.03 -23.76
C GLY A 245 5.16 8.83 -22.84
N TRP A 246 4.20 8.97 -21.93
CA TRP A 246 3.75 7.89 -21.06
C TRP A 246 3.11 6.76 -21.89
N VAL A 247 3.47 5.52 -21.57
CA VAL A 247 2.92 4.30 -22.18
C VAL A 247 2.50 3.32 -21.09
N GLU A 248 1.45 2.57 -21.35
CA GLU A 248 1.05 1.44 -20.52
C GLU A 248 2.07 0.32 -20.67
N LYS A 249 2.67 -0.08 -19.55
CA LYS A 249 3.53 -1.27 -19.46
C LYS A 249 2.70 -2.48 -19.04
N PHE A 250 1.89 -2.33 -17.99
CA PHE A 250 0.95 -3.35 -17.53
C PHE A 250 -0.37 -2.72 -17.09
N VAL A 251 -1.49 -3.31 -17.50
CA VAL A 251 -2.83 -2.96 -17.01
C VAL A 251 -3.59 -4.26 -16.81
N MET A 252 -3.92 -4.59 -15.57
CA MET A 252 -4.50 -5.89 -15.20
C MET A 252 -5.53 -5.75 -14.08
N GLY A 253 -6.32 -6.80 -13.90
CA GLY A 253 -7.39 -6.85 -12.92
C GLY A 253 -8.67 -6.15 -13.41
N PRO A 254 -9.76 -6.30 -12.66
CA PRO A 254 -11.09 -5.89 -13.10
C PRO A 254 -11.26 -4.37 -13.26
N GLU A 255 -10.53 -3.57 -12.48
CA GLU A 255 -10.56 -2.11 -12.52
C GLU A 255 -9.26 -1.50 -13.07
N GLY A 256 -8.38 -2.29 -13.69
CA GLY A 256 -7.05 -1.81 -14.11
C GLY A 256 -7.13 -0.63 -15.09
N LYS A 257 -8.12 -0.63 -16.00
CA LYS A 257 -8.31 0.44 -16.98
C LYS A 257 -8.93 1.69 -16.34
N GLU A 258 -9.59 1.51 -15.21
CA GLU A 258 -10.32 2.49 -14.43
C GLU A 258 -9.41 3.13 -13.38
N LEU A 259 -8.20 2.63 -13.14
CA LEU A 259 -7.21 3.32 -12.29
C LEU A 259 -6.72 4.63 -12.95
N PRO A 260 -6.36 5.65 -12.13
CA PRO A 260 -5.82 6.91 -12.64
C PRO A 260 -4.63 6.72 -13.59
N THR A 261 -4.51 7.55 -14.61
CA THR A 261 -3.50 7.37 -15.67
C THR A 261 -2.67 8.64 -15.93
N MET A 262 -1.40 8.44 -16.31
CA MET A 262 -0.49 9.51 -16.79
C MET A 262 -0.57 9.72 -18.31
N LEU A 263 -1.32 8.87 -19.02
CA LEU A 263 -1.39 8.89 -20.48
C LEU A 263 -1.84 10.24 -21.04
N ARG A 264 -1.20 10.65 -22.14
CA ARG A 264 -1.54 11.90 -22.83
C ARG A 264 -3.01 11.90 -23.28
N GLY A 265 -3.71 13.01 -23.07
CA GLY A 265 -5.12 13.18 -23.43
C GLY A 265 -6.11 12.58 -22.44
N ARG A 266 -5.65 11.77 -21.47
CA ARG A 266 -6.44 11.22 -20.36
C ARG A 266 -5.75 11.43 -19.00
N ASN A 267 -4.77 12.31 -18.92
CA ASN A 267 -3.95 12.47 -17.73
C ASN A 267 -4.80 13.02 -16.56
N ASP A 268 -5.09 12.16 -15.59
CA ASP A 268 -5.93 12.46 -14.42
C ASP A 268 -5.23 13.39 -13.41
N PHE A 269 -3.92 13.54 -13.51
CA PHE A 269 -3.07 14.31 -12.61
C PHE A 269 -2.91 15.77 -13.04
N ALA A 270 -3.23 16.09 -14.29
CA ALA A 270 -3.17 17.46 -14.80
C ALA A 270 -4.15 18.38 -14.06
N GLN A 271 -5.39 17.94 -13.87
CA GLN A 271 -6.40 18.67 -13.10
C GLN A 271 -6.09 18.67 -11.60
N ALA A 272 -5.44 17.61 -11.11
CA ALA A 272 -5.04 17.47 -9.72
C ALA A 272 -3.89 18.41 -9.31
N GLN A 273 -3.29 19.15 -10.26
CA GLN A 273 -2.12 20.00 -10.03
C GLN A 273 -0.94 19.25 -9.38
N GLU A 274 -0.69 18.04 -9.86
CA GLU A 274 0.36 17.16 -9.36
C GLU A 274 1.69 17.88 -9.17
N GLY A 275 2.33 17.64 -8.01
CA GLY A 275 3.60 18.26 -7.66
C GLY A 275 3.50 19.72 -7.21
N LYS A 276 2.30 20.27 -7.00
CA LYS A 276 2.07 21.62 -6.48
C LYS A 276 1.20 21.62 -5.23
N GLY A 277 1.29 22.69 -4.43
CA GLY A 277 0.42 22.89 -3.27
C GLY A 277 0.45 21.71 -2.29
N ASN A 278 -0.73 21.15 -2.00
CA ASN A 278 -0.91 20.06 -1.03
C ASN A 278 -0.10 18.80 -1.36
N TRP A 279 0.19 18.53 -2.64
CA TRP A 279 1.04 17.40 -3.04
C TRP A 279 2.41 17.40 -2.37
N ARG A 280 2.95 18.59 -2.05
CA ARG A 280 4.29 18.75 -1.48
C ARG A 280 4.35 18.55 0.04
N ARG A 281 3.22 18.19 0.67
CA ARG A 281 3.08 18.13 2.13
C ARG A 281 2.49 16.78 2.54
N PRO A 282 3.32 15.82 2.99
CA PRO A 282 2.82 14.57 3.56
C PRO A 282 1.75 14.82 4.63
N GLY A 283 0.71 13.98 4.63
CA GLY A 283 -0.49 14.09 5.46
C GLY A 283 -1.61 14.95 4.87
N GLN A 284 -1.36 15.77 3.84
CA GLN A 284 -2.40 16.56 3.18
C GLN A 284 -3.23 15.73 2.20
N ARG A 285 -4.46 16.19 1.95
CA ARG A 285 -5.39 15.58 1.00
C ARG A 285 -5.30 16.22 -0.38
N VAL A 286 -5.42 15.40 -1.42
CA VAL A 286 -5.46 15.78 -2.84
C VAL A 286 -6.58 15.01 -3.54
N LEU A 287 -7.13 15.58 -4.61
CA LEU A 287 -8.16 14.94 -5.42
C LEU A 287 -7.56 14.49 -6.75
N VAL A 288 -7.72 13.21 -7.07
CA VAL A 288 -7.35 12.63 -8.37
C VAL A 288 -8.59 11.96 -8.93
N ARG A 289 -9.06 12.43 -10.09
CA ARG A 289 -10.29 11.94 -10.73
C ARG A 289 -11.51 11.92 -9.79
N GLY A 290 -11.64 12.93 -8.93
CA GLY A 290 -12.75 13.06 -7.98
C GLY A 290 -12.67 12.16 -6.74
N GLU A 291 -11.66 11.28 -6.66
CA GLU A 291 -11.37 10.49 -5.47
C GLU A 291 -10.34 11.21 -4.61
N GLU A 292 -10.47 11.09 -3.29
CA GLU A 292 -9.57 11.73 -2.33
C GLU A 292 -8.44 10.80 -1.92
N TYR A 293 -7.23 11.34 -1.94
CA TYR A 293 -6.00 10.67 -1.55
C TYR A 293 -5.25 11.48 -0.50
N VAL A 294 -4.59 10.78 0.43
CA VAL A 294 -3.65 11.36 1.39
C VAL A 294 -2.24 11.23 0.82
N VAL A 295 -1.50 12.33 0.78
CA VAL A 295 -0.09 12.35 0.41
C VAL A 295 0.71 11.64 1.51
N ARG A 296 1.35 10.52 1.18
CA ARG A 296 2.12 9.72 2.14
C ARG A 296 3.61 10.00 2.06
N GLY A 297 4.14 10.09 0.84
CA GLY A 297 5.51 10.48 0.56
C GLY A 297 5.56 11.53 -0.55
N PHE A 298 6.49 12.47 -0.45
CA PHE A 298 6.81 13.41 -1.51
C PHE A 298 8.28 13.81 -1.46
N ALA A 299 8.91 13.94 -2.63
CA ALA A 299 10.25 14.48 -2.79
C ALA A 299 10.41 15.19 -4.14
N ASP A 300 11.17 16.29 -4.15
CA ASP A 300 11.73 16.82 -5.40
C ASP A 300 12.95 15.99 -5.81
N MET A 301 13.08 15.70 -7.10
CA MET A 301 14.19 14.93 -7.64
C MET A 301 15.19 15.89 -8.28
N SER A 302 16.45 15.84 -7.80
CA SER A 302 17.58 16.58 -8.35
C SER A 302 18.15 15.90 -9.59
#